data_AF-A0A6G3CJU6-F1
#
_entry.id   AF-A0A6G3CJU6-F1
#
_cell.length_a   1.000
_cell.length_b   1.000
_cell.length_c   1.000
_cell.angle_alpha   90.00
_cell.angle_beta   90.00
_cell.angle_gamma   90.00
#
_symmetry.space_group_name_H-M   'P 1'
#
loop_
_entity.id
_entity.type
_entity.pdbx_description
1 polymer ?
#
loop_
_entity_poly.entity_id
_entity_poly.type
_entity_poly.pdbx_seq_one_letter_code
_entity_poly.pdbx_strand_id
1 'polypeptide(L)' 'MDDPSTGSGPLSDAEVAQLLDLLRRYCAHDLDQWEALQTGTPYGPVYVQMSRSLPPGEESDEMFRPF' A
#
# COMPACT_ATOMS: atom_id res chain seq x y z
N MET A 1 14.62 26.36 -3.42
CA MET A 1 14.29 25.11 -4.14
C MET A 1 12.97 24.68 -3.58
N ASP A 2 11.90 24.93 -4.31
CA ASP A 2 10.56 24.46 -3.97
C ASP A 2 10.52 22.95 -4.09
N ASP A 3 10.20 22.28 -2.97
CA ASP A 3 10.08 20.83 -2.87
C ASP A 3 8.84 20.39 -3.67
N PRO A 4 8.97 19.53 -4.70
CA PRO A 4 7.85 19.12 -5.55
C PRO A 4 6.91 18.10 -4.88
N SER A 5 7.01 17.89 -3.56
CA SER A 5 6.36 16.78 -2.87
C SER A 5 5.90 17.17 -1.46
N THR A 6 4.79 17.89 -1.35
CA THR A 6 3.97 17.78 -0.14
C THR A 6 2.50 17.93 -0.51
N GLY A 7 1.95 16.91 -1.17
CA GLY A 7 0.51 16.77 -1.33
C GLY A 7 -0.14 16.68 0.05
N SER A 8 -0.61 17.81 0.57
CA SER A 8 -1.40 17.88 1.80
C SER A 8 -2.85 17.56 1.44
N GLY A 9 -3.27 16.31 1.65
CA GLY A 9 -4.64 15.88 1.41
C GLY A 9 -4.77 14.45 0.90
N PRO A 10 -6.00 14.00 0.58
CA PRO A 10 -6.24 12.71 -0.04
C PRO A 10 -5.57 12.60 -1.41
N LEU A 11 -5.20 11.38 -1.81
CA LEU A 11 -4.72 11.10 -3.16
C LEU A 11 -5.82 11.37 -4.19
N SER A 12 -5.44 11.96 -5.32
CA SER A 12 -6.25 12.00 -6.53
C SER A 12 -6.35 10.63 -7.19
N ASP A 13 -7.32 10.44 -8.10
CA ASP A 13 -7.50 9.18 -8.82
C ASP A 13 -6.25 8.74 -9.59
N ALA A 14 -5.51 9.70 -10.16
CA ALA A 14 -4.27 9.42 -10.88
C ALA A 14 -3.16 8.94 -9.94
N GLU A 15 -3.05 9.53 -8.75
CA GLU A 15 -2.09 9.10 -7.72
C GLU A 15 -2.45 7.74 -7.15
N VAL A 16 -3.74 7.44 -6.97
CA VAL A 16 -4.21 6.10 -6.57
C VAL A 16 -3.84 5.07 -7.63
N ALA A 17 -4.09 5.35 -8.91
CA ALA A 17 -3.74 4.44 -10.00
C ALA A 17 -2.22 4.17 -10.05
N GLN A 18 -1.41 5.22 -9.88
CA GLN A 18 0.05 5.08 -9.84
C GLN A 18 0.52 4.27 -8.62
N LEU A 19 -0.06 4.52 -7.44
CA LEU A 19 0.25 3.76 -6.23
C LEU A 19 -0.04 2.26 -6.42
N LEU A 20 -1.18 1.92 -7.02
CA LEU A 20 -1.56 0.52 -7.27
C LEU A 20 -0.62 -0.17 -8.26
N ASP A 21 -0.19 0.50 -9.33
CA ASP A 21 0.79 -0.06 -10.27
C ASP A 21 2.14 -0.35 -9.59
N LEU A 22 2.63 0.59 -8.76
CA LEU A 22 3.86 0.43 -8.02
C LEU A 22 3.76 -0.70 -6.99
N LEU A 23 2.65 -0.77 -6.25
CA LEU A 23 2.39 -1.84 -5.29
C LEU A 23 2.37 -3.20 -5.98
N ARG A 24 1.77 -3.33 -7.17
CA ARG A 24 1.80 -4.59 -7.92
C ARG A 24 3.21 -5.03 -8.27
N ARG A 25 4.04 -4.10 -8.76
CA ARG A 25 5.44 -4.40 -9.10
C ARG A 25 6.25 -4.79 -7.87
N TYR A 26 6.08 -4.05 -6.78
CA TYR A 26 6.71 -4.37 -5.50
C TYR A 26 6.28 -5.77 -5.00
N CYS A 27 4.98 -6.08 -5.01
CA CYS A 27 4.46 -7.36 -4.55
C CYS A 27 4.96 -8.55 -5.39
N ALA A 28 5.25 -8.32 -6.68
CA ALA A 28 5.76 -9.34 -7.58
C ALA A 28 7.25 -9.66 -7.38
N HIS A 29 8.05 -8.69 -6.94
CA HIS A 29 9.51 -8.78 -6.98
C HIS A 29 10.19 -8.71 -5.61
N ASP A 30 9.63 -7.96 -4.66
CA ASP A 30 10.32 -7.57 -3.44
C ASP A 30 9.60 -8.03 -2.16
N LEU A 31 8.35 -8.48 -2.26
CA LEU A 31 7.53 -8.84 -1.08
C LEU A 31 8.17 -9.90 -0.18
N ASP A 32 8.86 -10.89 -0.75
CA ASP A 32 9.55 -11.93 0.01
C ASP A 32 10.66 -11.40 0.93
N GLN A 33 11.11 -10.17 0.69
CA GLN A 33 12.14 -9.52 1.50
C GLN A 33 11.54 -8.58 2.56
N TRP A 34 10.34 -8.07 2.34
CA TRP A 34 9.76 -6.96 3.12
C TRP A 34 8.23 -7.03 3.17
N GLU A 35 7.69 -7.85 4.08
CA GLU A 35 6.25 -8.08 4.26
C GLU A 35 5.56 -7.09 5.22
N ALA A 36 6.34 -6.43 6.08
CA ALA A 36 5.86 -5.48 7.08
C ALA A 36 6.60 -4.15 6.97
N LEU A 37 5.84 -3.07 6.79
CA LEU A 37 6.34 -1.71 6.67
C LEU A 37 5.76 -0.82 7.77
N GLN A 38 6.51 0.20 8.15
CA GLN A 38 6.07 1.26 9.07
C GLN A 38 6.31 2.61 8.40
N THR A 39 5.29 3.47 8.40
CA THR A 39 5.40 4.83 7.89
C THR A 39 4.90 5.85 8.92
N GLY A 40 5.51 7.03 8.95
CA GLY A 40 5.13 8.11 9.84
C GLY A 40 3.96 8.92 9.28
N THR A 41 3.02 9.29 10.15
CA THR A 41 1.99 10.28 9.82
C THR A 41 1.95 11.37 10.91
N PRO A 42 1.31 12.52 10.65
CA PRO A 42 1.07 13.54 11.68
C PRO A 42 0.30 13.01 12.91
N TYR A 43 -0.39 11.88 12.79
CA TYR A 43 -1.17 11.26 13.86
C TYR A 43 -0.44 10.08 14.54
N GLY A 44 0.82 9.84 14.18
CA GLY A 44 1.62 8.71 14.67
C GLY A 44 1.96 7.69 13.58
N PRO A 45 2.69 6.61 13.93
CA PRO A 45 3.08 5.60 12.97
C PRO A 45 1.88 4.77 12.49
N VAL A 46 1.88 4.44 11.21
CA VAL A 46 0.97 3.48 10.58
C VAL A 46 1.78 2.26 10.14
N TYR A 47 1.22 1.08 10.33
CA TYR A 47 1.82 -0.19 9.97
C TYR A 47 1.07 -0.77 8.77
N VAL A 48 1.82 -1.26 7.78
CA VAL A 48 1.30 -1.88 6.57
C VAL A 48 1.81 -3.31 6.53
N GLN A 49 0.91 -4.26 6.39
CA GLN A 49 1.24 -5.68 6.23
C GLN A 49 0.71 -6.16 4.88
N MET A 50 1.57 -6.85 4.15
CA MET A 50 1.26 -7.46 2.85
C MET A 50 1.56 -8.95 2.94
N SER A 51 0.65 -9.80 2.47
CA SER A 51 0.80 -11.25 2.53
C SER A 51 0.33 -11.91 1.22
N ARG A 52 0.90 -13.08 0.93
CA ARG A 52 0.40 -13.97 -0.15
C ARG A 52 -0.70 -14.92 0.32
N SER A 53 -1.10 -14.79 1.58
CA SER A 53 -2.14 -15.60 2.22
C SER A 53 -3.30 -14.69 2.59
N LEU A 54 -4.50 -15.26 2.60
CA LEU A 54 -5.67 -14.61 3.17
C LEU A 54 -5.41 -14.23 4.64
N PRO A 55 -6.02 -13.13 5.12
CA PRO A 55 -5.99 -12.80 6.54
C PRO A 55 -6.47 -13.99 7.39
N PRO A 56 -5.97 -14.14 8.63
CA PRO A 56 -6.44 -15.20 9.51
C PRO A 56 -7.95 -15.12 9.74
N GLY A 57 -8.65 -16.23 9.56
CA GLY A 57 -10.11 -16.32 9.70
C GLY A 57 -10.89 -16.11 8.40
N GLU A 58 -10.19 -15.83 7.30
CA GLU A 58 -10.80 -15.60 6.00
C GLU A 58 -10.59 -16.80 5.08
N GLU A 59 -11.68 -17.26 4.46
CA GLU A 59 -11.71 -18.47 3.64
C GLU A 59 -11.94 -18.17 2.14
N SER A 60 -12.28 -16.93 1.81
CA SER A 60 -12.51 -16.47 0.44
C SER A 60 -11.87 -15.11 0.18
N ASP A 61 -11.67 -14.81 -1.10
CA ASP A 61 -11.14 -13.54 -1.58
C ASP A 61 -12.23 -12.47 -1.82
N GLU A 62 -13.48 -12.75 -1.45
CA GLU A 62 -14.64 -11.89 -1.73
C GLU A 62 -14.56 -10.49 -1.08
N MET A 63 -13.75 -10.34 -0.02
CA MET A 63 -13.51 -9.03 0.60
C MET A 63 -12.64 -8.10 -0.26
N PHE A 64 -11.86 -8.67 -1.19
CA PHE A 64 -10.91 -7.92 -1.98
C PHE A 64 -11.59 -7.38 -3.23
N ARG A 65 -11.37 -6.09 -3.50
CA ARG A 65 -11.86 -5.53 -4.76
C ARG A 65 -10.98 -6.04 -5.92
N PRO A 66 -11.60 -6.55 -7.01
CA PRO A 66 -10.84 -6.81 -8.23
C PRO A 66 -10.30 -5.49 -8.78
N PHE A 67 -9.13 -5.57 -9.39
CA PHE A 67 -8.48 -4.45 -10.09
C PHE A 67 -8.93 -4.38 -11.55
#